data_AF-A0A9E6EQ90-F1
#
_entry.id   AF-A0A9E6EQ90-F1
#
_cell.length_a   1.000
_cell.length_b   1.000
_cell.length_c   1.000
_cell.angle_alpha   90.00
_cell.angle_beta   90.00
_cell.angle_gamma   90.00
#
_symmetry.space_group_name_H-M   'P 1'
#
loop_
_entity.id
_entity.type
_entity.pdbx_description
1 polymer ?
#
loop_
_entity_poly.entity_id
_entity_poly.type
_entity_poly.pdbx_seq_one_letter_code
_entity_poly.pdbx_strand_id
1 'polypeptide(L)'
;MDSRRPEPWNPDRTWADPFIATLALLVVLAVGLNAGARRARPARPSTRVDLQGRIADVTLAAPKVLGALAGTALGSGDALGSFEKKTAPGWDRAILAVHAAARGDLAAGSRLSGTVPDATFRAVWSWAYEGLGRAPLPGDLAAVRGALGEGYAAGMLEARCAARAGGDPKPAEARAAAWVLPRLAALAGAGLAAAVLALGGLAMAIFLAAVPARPHAPPRFALSGRALLIVLLGWFLTHLAAGYVTGTALALLPFLRPAALPLTYALHALLGTAYLFTQEAVTSGAIIPEFQHQALECARTILLESGPGHATRCAVSPFA
;
A
#
# COMPACT_ATOMS: atom_id res chain seq x y z
N MET A 1 57.16 -14.43 -12.95
CA MET A 1 56.03 -14.24 -13.87
C MET A 1 55.51 -15.62 -14.23
N ASP A 2 54.51 -16.10 -13.50
CA ASP A 2 53.93 -17.44 -13.68
C ASP A 2 52.85 -17.35 -14.77
N SER A 3 53.16 -17.83 -15.97
CA SER A 3 52.30 -17.75 -17.16
C SER A 3 51.23 -18.84 -17.13
N ARG A 4 50.23 -18.69 -16.26
CA ARG A 4 49.00 -19.49 -16.35
C ARG A 4 48.16 -18.91 -17.48
N ARG A 5 47.95 -19.70 -18.55
CA ARG A 5 47.00 -19.36 -19.61
C ARG A 5 45.62 -19.15 -18.95
N PRO A 6 44.89 -18.08 -19.26
CA PRO A 6 43.52 -17.94 -18.78
C PRO A 6 42.71 -19.12 -19.31
N GLU A 7 42.13 -19.91 -18.39
CA GLU A 7 41.21 -20.98 -18.74
C GLU A 7 40.09 -20.41 -19.64
N PRO A 8 39.72 -21.09 -20.74
CA PRO A 8 38.62 -20.65 -21.57
C PRO A 8 37.35 -20.60 -20.71
N TRP A 9 36.68 -19.44 -20.72
CA TRP A 9 35.43 -19.23 -20.00
C TRP A 9 34.43 -20.33 -20.38
N ASN A 10 34.18 -21.25 -19.46
CA ASN A 10 33.26 -22.37 -19.60
C ASN A 10 32.09 -22.16 -18.63
N PRO A 11 31.10 -21.29 -18.96
CA PRO A 11 29.98 -21.05 -18.08
C PRO A 11 29.18 -22.34 -17.89
N ASP A 12 28.99 -22.72 -16.64
CA ASP A 12 28.20 -23.89 -16.25
C ASP A 12 26.78 -23.79 -16.87
N ARG A 13 26.32 -24.83 -17.57
CA ARG A 13 25.02 -24.82 -18.25
C ARG A 13 23.83 -24.75 -17.28
N THR A 14 24.08 -24.89 -15.97
CA THR A 14 23.09 -24.68 -14.90
C THR A 14 22.65 -23.22 -14.72
N TRP A 15 23.23 -22.26 -15.45
CA TRP A 15 22.78 -20.86 -15.45
C TRP A 15 21.42 -20.66 -16.15
N ALA A 16 20.96 -21.65 -16.92
CA ALA A 16 19.59 -21.77 -17.39
C ALA A 16 18.68 -22.44 -16.34
N ASP A 17 18.86 -22.13 -15.06
CA ASP A 17 17.97 -22.61 -14.01
C ASP A 17 16.63 -21.87 -14.13
N PRO A 18 15.52 -22.57 -14.44
CA PRO A 18 14.21 -21.95 -14.56
C PRO A 18 13.79 -21.20 -13.28
N PHE A 19 14.29 -21.59 -12.10
CA PHE A 19 14.02 -20.90 -10.86
C PHE A 19 14.70 -19.53 -10.79
N ILE A 20 15.99 -19.45 -11.15
CA ILE A 20 16.72 -18.18 -11.22
C ILE A 20 16.11 -17.27 -12.29
N ALA A 21 15.79 -17.82 -13.47
CA ALA A 21 15.13 -17.08 -14.54
C ALA A 21 13.77 -16.53 -14.08
N THR A 22 13.00 -17.33 -13.33
CA THR A 22 11.70 -16.90 -12.76
C THR A 22 11.89 -15.80 -11.72
N LEU A 23 12.83 -15.94 -10.79
CA LEU A 23 13.13 -14.91 -9.80
C LEU A 23 13.58 -13.60 -10.45
N ALA A 24 14.46 -13.67 -11.45
CA ALA A 24 14.91 -12.50 -12.20
C ALA A 24 13.75 -11.83 -12.96
N LEU A 25 12.88 -12.62 -13.60
CA LEU A 25 11.69 -12.11 -14.29
C LEU A 25 10.73 -11.42 -13.31
N LEU A 26 10.50 -12.01 -12.13
CA LEU A 26 9.68 -11.41 -11.08
C LEU A 26 10.27 -10.09 -10.58
N VAL A 27 11.60 -10.01 -10.43
CA VAL A 27 12.30 -8.77 -10.08
C VAL A 27 12.10 -7.70 -11.16
N VAL A 28 12.34 -8.03 -12.43
CA VAL A 28 12.17 -7.09 -13.55
C VAL A 28 10.71 -6.61 -13.65
N LEU A 29 9.75 -7.52 -13.51
CA LEU A 29 8.33 -7.20 -13.52
C LEU A 29 7.97 -6.26 -12.36
N ALA A 30 8.41 -6.58 -11.14
CA ALA A 30 8.11 -5.79 -9.95
C ALA A 30 8.73 -4.38 -10.01
N VAL A 31 9.95 -4.24 -10.55
CA VAL A 31 10.60 -2.95 -10.80
C VAL A 31 9.86 -2.17 -11.89
N GLY A 32 9.46 -2.82 -12.99
CA GLY A 32 8.71 -2.21 -14.09
C GLY A 32 7.36 -1.64 -13.65
N LEU A 33 6.61 -2.40 -12.84
CA LEU A 33 5.34 -1.95 -12.25
C LEU A 33 5.54 -0.74 -11.33
N ASN A 34 6.59 -0.75 -10.49
CA ASN A 34 6.91 0.36 -9.58
C ASN A 34 7.34 1.63 -10.34
N ALA A 35 8.16 1.49 -11.38
CA ALA A 35 8.60 2.61 -12.22
C ALA A 35 7.42 3.22 -13.00
N GLY A 36 6.48 2.39 -13.48
CA GLY A 36 5.23 2.84 -14.10
C GLY A 36 4.34 3.62 -13.14
N ALA A 37 4.18 3.14 -11.90
CA ALA A 37 3.40 3.81 -10.86
C ALA A 37 3.95 5.20 -10.49
N ARG A 38 5.29 5.34 -10.41
CA ARG A 38 5.95 6.63 -10.12
C ARG A 38 5.88 7.63 -11.28
N ARG A 39 5.67 7.16 -12.52
CA ARG A 39 5.51 8.00 -13.73
C ARG A 39 4.06 8.39 -14.00
N ALA A 40 3.12 7.99 -13.16
CA ALA A 40 1.72 8.39 -13.30
C ALA A 40 1.60 9.92 -13.14
N ARG A 41 1.49 10.62 -14.29
CA ARG A 41 1.09 12.03 -14.39
C ARG A 41 -0.22 12.27 -13.63
N PRO A 42 -0.52 13.51 -13.19
CA PRO A 42 -1.81 13.83 -12.57
C PRO A 42 -2.94 13.32 -13.48
N ALA A 43 -3.69 12.37 -12.94
CA ALA A 43 -4.64 11.58 -13.71
C ALA A 43 -5.73 12.48 -14.29
N ARG A 44 -6.08 12.27 -15.56
CA ARG A 44 -7.39 12.70 -16.08
C ARG A 44 -8.47 12.18 -15.11
N PRO A 45 -9.57 12.92 -14.90
CA PRO A 45 -10.67 12.47 -14.03
C PRO A 45 -11.00 11.02 -14.38
N SER A 46 -10.83 10.12 -13.41
CA SER A 46 -11.05 8.70 -13.64
C SER A 46 -12.50 8.51 -14.07
N THR A 47 -12.75 7.67 -15.07
CA THR A 47 -14.12 7.34 -15.50
C THR A 47 -14.85 6.42 -14.53
N ARG A 48 -14.19 6.04 -13.42
CA ARG A 48 -14.66 5.11 -12.39
C ARG A 48 -14.07 5.48 -11.02
N VAL A 49 -14.69 4.98 -9.96
CA VAL A 49 -14.22 5.09 -8.57
C VAL A 49 -12.83 4.46 -8.42
N ASP A 50 -11.95 5.16 -7.71
CA ASP A 50 -10.58 4.74 -7.43
C ASP A 50 -10.49 3.81 -6.21
N LEU A 51 -9.27 3.45 -5.78
CA LEU A 51 -9.10 2.62 -4.58
C LEU A 51 -9.55 3.34 -3.30
N GLN A 52 -9.33 4.65 -3.18
CA GLN A 52 -9.74 5.42 -2.01
C GLN A 52 -11.27 5.51 -1.89
N GLY A 53 -11.97 5.73 -3.00
CA GLY A 53 -13.43 5.72 -3.06
C GLY A 53 -14.01 4.35 -2.74
N ARG A 54 -13.36 3.25 -3.15
CA ARG A 54 -13.75 1.89 -2.74
C ARG A 54 -13.56 1.63 -1.25
N ILE A 55 -12.45 2.11 -0.67
CA ILE A 55 -12.22 2.03 0.77
C ILE A 55 -13.29 2.84 1.52
N ALA A 56 -13.56 4.06 1.06
CA ALA A 56 -14.59 4.92 1.63
C ALA A 56 -15.98 4.25 1.59
N ASP A 57 -16.34 3.62 0.46
CA ASP A 57 -17.62 2.92 0.31
C ASP A 57 -17.78 1.79 1.34
N VAL A 58 -16.75 0.96 1.54
CA VAL A 58 -16.75 -0.11 2.55
C VAL A 58 -16.80 0.47 3.96
N THR A 59 -15.95 1.46 4.28
CA THR A 59 -15.87 2.06 5.62
C THR A 59 -17.15 2.76 6.02
N LEU A 60 -17.79 3.49 5.10
CA LEU A 60 -19.03 4.22 5.37
C LEU A 60 -20.27 3.29 5.44
N ALA A 61 -20.23 2.15 4.75
CA ALA A 61 -21.28 1.12 4.81
C ALA A 61 -21.19 0.23 6.06
N ALA A 62 -19.98 0.01 6.59
CA ALA A 62 -19.72 -0.97 7.65
C ALA A 62 -20.60 -0.80 8.90
N PRO A 63 -20.82 0.40 9.48
CA PRO A 63 -21.60 0.54 10.70
C PRO A 63 -23.07 0.13 10.51
N LYS A 64 -23.64 0.41 9.33
CA LYS A 64 -25.02 0.01 9.01
C LYS A 64 -25.15 -1.50 8.84
N VAL A 65 -24.22 -2.13 8.12
CA VAL A 65 -24.24 -3.59 7.87
C VAL A 65 -23.95 -4.37 9.15
N LEU A 66 -22.91 -3.98 9.90
CA LEU A 66 -22.55 -4.61 11.17
C LEU A 66 -23.62 -4.36 12.24
N GLY A 67 -24.20 -3.15 12.28
CA GLY A 67 -25.27 -2.84 13.22
C GLY A 67 -26.55 -3.64 12.96
N ALA A 68 -26.91 -3.85 11.70
CA ALA A 68 -28.01 -4.73 11.32
C ALA A 68 -27.77 -6.19 11.76
N LEU A 69 -26.54 -6.69 11.64
CA LEU A 69 -26.18 -8.03 12.11
C LEU A 69 -26.14 -8.16 13.64
N ALA A 70 -25.66 -7.12 14.32
CA ALA A 70 -25.51 -7.08 15.78
C ALA A 70 -26.80 -6.66 16.51
N GLY A 71 -27.89 -6.35 15.79
CA GLY A 71 -29.14 -5.83 16.36
C GLY A 71 -28.98 -4.49 17.09
N THR A 72 -27.91 -3.74 16.82
CA THR A 72 -27.55 -2.50 17.54
C THR A 72 -27.07 -1.42 16.56
N ALA A 73 -27.42 -0.16 16.80
CA ALA A 73 -26.97 0.93 15.94
C ALA A 73 -25.49 1.26 16.22
N LEU A 74 -24.62 1.07 15.23
CA LEU A 74 -23.22 1.48 15.30
C LEU A 74 -23.06 2.88 14.67
N GLY A 75 -22.45 3.79 15.43
CA GLY A 75 -22.13 5.14 14.95
C GLY A 75 -20.99 5.12 13.91
N SER A 76 -21.10 5.97 12.89
CA SER A 76 -20.05 6.12 11.85
C SER A 76 -19.08 7.29 12.09
N GLY A 77 -19.26 8.07 13.17
CA GLY A 77 -18.48 9.28 13.45
C GLY A 77 -18.49 10.29 12.29
N ASP A 78 -17.55 11.25 12.29
CA ASP A 78 -17.30 12.16 11.15
C ASP A 78 -16.41 11.50 10.06
N ALA A 79 -16.65 10.22 9.78
CA ALA A 79 -15.91 9.52 8.72
C ALA A 79 -16.16 10.16 7.36
N LEU A 80 -17.39 10.62 7.09
CA LEU A 80 -17.77 11.26 5.84
C LEU A 80 -16.96 12.55 5.59
N GLY A 81 -16.87 13.45 6.57
CA GLY A 81 -16.11 14.69 6.45
C GLY A 81 -14.60 14.45 6.31
N SER A 82 -14.08 13.41 6.96
CA SER A 82 -12.68 12.97 6.80
C SER A 82 -12.36 12.52 5.37
N PHE A 83 -13.27 11.79 4.73
CA PHE A 83 -13.10 11.39 3.32
C PHE A 83 -13.33 12.57 2.37
N GLU A 84 -14.34 13.41 2.57
CA GLU A 84 -14.60 14.60 1.73
C GLU A 84 -13.37 15.49 1.58
N LYS A 85 -12.60 15.70 2.67
CA LYS A 85 -11.36 16.49 2.66
C LYS A 85 -10.21 15.84 1.88
N LYS A 86 -10.19 14.51 1.77
CA LYS A 86 -9.10 13.73 1.15
C LYS A 86 -9.39 13.36 -0.30
N THR A 87 -10.66 13.39 -0.68
CA THR A 87 -11.12 12.88 -1.97
C THR A 87 -11.13 13.97 -3.04
N ALA A 88 -10.42 13.71 -4.14
CA ALA A 88 -10.43 14.58 -5.31
C ALA A 88 -11.81 14.61 -5.99
N PRO A 89 -12.14 15.66 -6.76
CA PRO A 89 -13.37 15.70 -7.55
C PRO A 89 -13.45 14.53 -8.55
N GLY A 90 -14.62 13.92 -8.72
CA GLY A 90 -14.81 12.77 -9.60
C GLY A 90 -15.79 11.74 -9.05
N TRP A 91 -15.67 10.50 -9.51
CA TRP A 91 -16.54 9.40 -9.09
C TRP A 91 -16.41 9.03 -7.61
N ASP A 92 -15.30 9.35 -6.95
CA ASP A 92 -15.18 9.12 -5.52
C ASP A 92 -16.09 10.06 -4.71
N ARG A 93 -16.35 11.28 -5.20
CA ARG A 93 -17.39 12.16 -4.63
C ARG A 93 -18.80 11.66 -4.90
N ALA A 94 -19.01 10.89 -5.97
CA ALA A 94 -20.29 10.25 -6.24
C ALA A 94 -20.64 9.23 -5.14
N ILE A 95 -19.64 8.46 -4.66
CA ILE A 95 -19.79 7.57 -3.50
C ILE A 95 -20.23 8.37 -2.26
N LEU A 96 -19.51 9.46 -1.94
CA LEU A 96 -19.82 10.29 -0.78
C LEU A 96 -21.22 10.93 -0.87
N ALA A 97 -21.62 11.38 -2.06
CA ALA A 97 -22.95 11.96 -2.29
C ALA A 97 -24.08 10.97 -2.01
N VAL A 98 -23.92 9.72 -2.46
CA VAL A 98 -24.89 8.64 -2.20
C VAL A 98 -24.93 8.30 -0.70
N HIS A 99 -23.79 8.20 -0.03
CA HIS A 99 -23.73 7.92 1.41
C HIS A 99 -24.33 9.04 2.26
N ALA A 100 -24.07 10.31 1.92
CA ALA A 100 -24.65 11.46 2.61
C ALA A 100 -26.19 11.44 2.50
N ALA A 101 -26.70 11.29 1.28
CA ALA A 101 -28.14 11.25 1.02
C ALA A 101 -28.82 10.02 1.66
N ALA A 102 -28.18 8.85 1.63
CA ALA A 102 -28.68 7.64 2.28
C ALA A 102 -28.74 7.76 3.81
N ARG A 103 -28.00 8.69 4.42
CA ARG A 103 -28.04 9.02 5.86
C ARG A 103 -29.03 10.14 6.18
N GLY A 104 -29.72 10.68 5.17
CA GLY A 104 -30.68 11.78 5.32
C GLY A 104 -30.10 13.18 5.13
N ASP A 105 -28.79 13.31 4.90
CA ASP A 105 -28.16 14.61 4.61
C ASP A 105 -28.21 14.92 3.10
N LEU A 106 -29.39 15.34 2.64
CA LEU A 106 -29.61 15.71 1.24
C LEU A 106 -28.81 16.94 0.82
N ALA A 107 -28.55 17.88 1.74
CA ALA A 107 -27.80 19.10 1.44
C ALA A 107 -26.33 18.78 1.13
N ALA A 108 -25.68 17.93 1.94
CA ALA A 108 -24.35 17.44 1.63
C ALA A 108 -24.34 16.56 0.37
N GLY A 109 -25.35 15.70 0.21
CA GLY A 109 -25.52 14.89 -1.00
C GLY A 109 -25.55 15.74 -2.28
N SER A 110 -26.35 16.80 -2.30
CA SER A 110 -26.52 17.70 -3.45
C SER A 110 -25.25 18.52 -3.74
N ARG A 111 -24.59 19.04 -2.70
CA ARG A 111 -23.29 19.72 -2.83
C ARG A 111 -22.24 18.79 -3.46
N LEU A 112 -22.14 17.55 -2.97
CA LEU A 112 -21.16 16.57 -3.46
C LEU A 112 -21.48 16.12 -4.88
N SER A 113 -22.74 15.81 -5.18
CA SER A 113 -23.17 15.36 -6.51
C SER A 113 -22.93 16.42 -7.59
N GLY A 114 -23.13 17.70 -7.26
CA GLY A 114 -22.85 18.83 -8.16
C GLY A 114 -21.39 18.94 -8.59
N THR A 115 -20.45 18.37 -7.82
CA THR A 115 -19.01 18.37 -8.15
C THR A 115 -18.56 17.16 -8.97
N VAL A 116 -19.44 16.20 -9.23
CA VAL A 116 -19.17 15.05 -10.09
C VAL A 116 -19.34 15.51 -11.55
N PRO A 117 -18.33 15.37 -12.43
CA PRO A 117 -18.40 15.88 -13.80
C PRO A 117 -19.37 15.12 -14.71
N ASP A 118 -19.70 13.86 -14.37
CA ASP A 118 -20.57 13.00 -15.15
C ASP A 118 -22.06 13.43 -15.08
N ALA A 119 -22.63 13.80 -16.22
CA ALA A 119 -24.00 14.28 -16.31
C ALA A 119 -25.04 13.18 -16.06
N THR A 120 -24.74 11.94 -16.47
CA THR A 120 -25.62 10.79 -16.28
C THR A 120 -25.76 10.48 -14.79
N PHE A 121 -24.64 10.48 -14.05
CA PHE A 121 -24.66 10.35 -12.59
C PHE A 121 -25.53 11.43 -11.95
N ARG A 122 -25.31 12.71 -12.29
CA ARG A 122 -26.07 13.82 -11.69
C ARG A 122 -27.58 13.67 -11.94
N ALA A 123 -27.98 13.29 -13.15
CA ALA A 123 -29.38 13.07 -13.49
C ALA A 123 -30.01 11.88 -12.75
N VAL A 124 -29.29 10.76 -12.66
CA VAL A 124 -29.75 9.57 -11.90
C VAL A 124 -29.87 9.91 -10.41
N TRP A 125 -28.87 10.60 -9.84
CA TRP A 125 -28.85 10.98 -8.44
C TRP A 125 -29.96 11.99 -8.10
N SER A 126 -30.15 13.03 -8.93
CA SER A 126 -31.21 14.03 -8.73
C SER A 126 -32.59 13.38 -8.80
N TRP A 127 -32.81 12.45 -9.73
CA TRP A 127 -34.08 11.73 -9.80
C TRP A 127 -34.29 10.86 -8.55
N ALA A 128 -33.27 10.09 -8.14
CA ALA A 128 -33.36 9.20 -6.99
C ALA A 128 -33.62 9.93 -5.66
N TYR A 129 -32.89 11.02 -5.40
CA TYR A 129 -32.88 11.67 -4.08
C TYR A 129 -33.67 12.97 -4.01
N GLU A 130 -33.58 13.84 -5.02
CA GLU A 130 -34.29 15.13 -5.05
C GLU A 130 -35.66 15.03 -5.72
N GLY A 131 -35.81 14.04 -6.59
CA GLY A 131 -37.02 13.85 -7.37
C GLY A 131 -37.18 14.73 -8.58
N LEU A 132 -36.05 15.25 -9.07
CA LEU A 132 -36.00 16.13 -10.21
C LEU A 132 -35.58 15.37 -11.46
N GLY A 133 -36.15 15.77 -12.60
CA GLY A 133 -35.80 15.23 -13.91
C GLY A 133 -36.59 13.96 -14.31
N ARG A 134 -36.12 13.31 -15.37
CA ARG A 134 -36.74 12.12 -15.95
C ARG A 134 -36.29 10.84 -15.24
N ALA A 135 -37.14 9.82 -15.27
CA ALA A 135 -36.74 8.49 -14.82
C ALA A 135 -35.54 7.98 -15.63
N PRO A 136 -34.51 7.42 -14.98
CA PRO A 136 -33.32 6.95 -15.66
C PRO A 136 -33.63 5.71 -16.49
N LEU A 137 -33.03 5.62 -17.68
CA LEU A 137 -33.14 4.43 -18.51
C LEU A 137 -32.31 3.29 -17.88
N PRO A 138 -32.64 2.00 -18.16
CA PRO A 138 -31.86 0.87 -17.67
C PRO A 138 -30.35 0.96 -18.02
N GLY A 139 -30.02 1.52 -19.20
CA GLY A 139 -28.64 1.76 -19.62
C GLY A 139 -27.92 2.85 -18.80
N ASP A 140 -28.63 3.91 -18.40
CA ASP A 140 -28.08 4.98 -17.56
C ASP A 140 -27.72 4.43 -16.18
N LEU A 141 -28.62 3.63 -15.60
CA LEU A 141 -28.40 3.02 -14.29
C LEU A 141 -27.26 1.99 -14.31
N ALA A 142 -27.17 1.17 -15.37
CA ALA A 142 -26.08 0.22 -15.54
C ALA A 142 -24.71 0.92 -15.70
N ALA A 143 -24.66 2.02 -16.46
CA ALA A 143 -23.43 2.81 -16.63
C ALA A 143 -22.97 3.42 -15.30
N VAL A 144 -23.88 4.06 -14.56
CA VAL A 144 -23.59 4.63 -13.24
C VAL A 144 -23.15 3.55 -12.25
N ARG A 145 -23.82 2.39 -12.24
CA ARG A 145 -23.46 1.27 -11.38
C ARG A 145 -22.04 0.76 -11.65
N GLY A 146 -21.69 0.59 -12.93
CA GLY A 146 -20.34 0.17 -13.33
C GLY A 146 -19.27 1.19 -12.96
N ALA A 147 -19.59 2.48 -13.07
CA ALA A 147 -18.67 3.55 -12.71
C ALA A 147 -18.48 3.69 -11.19
N LEU A 148 -19.53 3.45 -10.39
CA LEU A 148 -19.47 3.33 -8.93
C LEU A 148 -18.75 2.06 -8.43
N GLY A 149 -18.28 1.20 -9.34
CA GLY A 149 -17.55 -0.02 -9.00
C GLY A 149 -18.42 -1.14 -8.45
N GLU A 150 -19.73 -1.09 -8.71
CA GLU A 150 -20.72 -2.07 -8.25
C GLU A 150 -20.74 -2.26 -6.72
N GLY A 151 -20.36 -1.19 -6.00
CA GLY A 151 -20.24 -1.18 -4.56
C GLY A 151 -21.56 -0.98 -3.80
N TYR A 152 -21.44 -0.73 -2.51
CA TYR A 152 -22.59 -0.49 -1.63
C TYR A 152 -23.38 0.74 -2.08
N ALA A 153 -22.71 1.85 -2.37
CA ALA A 153 -23.33 3.06 -2.91
C ALA A 153 -24.09 2.79 -4.22
N ALA A 154 -23.56 1.95 -5.11
CA ALA A 154 -24.22 1.60 -6.36
C ALA A 154 -25.56 0.89 -6.11
N GLY A 155 -25.57 -0.08 -5.20
CA GLY A 155 -26.80 -0.79 -4.81
C GLY A 155 -27.79 0.09 -4.05
N MET A 156 -27.33 1.03 -3.22
CA MET A 156 -28.20 2.00 -2.54
C MET A 156 -28.87 2.97 -3.51
N LEU A 157 -28.14 3.45 -4.52
CA LEU A 157 -28.69 4.31 -5.56
C LEU A 157 -29.74 3.54 -6.39
N GLU A 158 -29.44 2.29 -6.76
CA GLU A 158 -30.37 1.40 -7.45
C GLU A 158 -31.65 1.14 -6.63
N ALA A 159 -31.51 0.84 -5.33
CA ALA A 159 -32.63 0.66 -4.42
C ALA A 159 -33.50 1.93 -4.35
N ARG A 160 -32.87 3.10 -4.26
CA ARG A 160 -33.59 4.37 -4.20
C ARG A 160 -34.34 4.65 -5.50
N CYS A 161 -33.72 4.36 -6.64
CA CYS A 161 -34.35 4.44 -7.94
C CYS A 161 -35.57 3.52 -8.05
N ALA A 162 -35.43 2.26 -7.63
CA ALA A 162 -36.53 1.28 -7.66
C ALA A 162 -37.71 1.73 -6.79
N ALA A 163 -37.45 2.16 -5.55
CA ALA A 163 -38.47 2.67 -4.65
C ALA A 163 -39.23 3.86 -5.26
N ARG A 164 -38.52 4.77 -5.95
CA ARG A 164 -39.14 5.93 -6.58
C ARG A 164 -39.99 5.58 -7.81
N ALA A 165 -39.58 4.56 -8.57
CA ALA A 165 -40.39 4.02 -9.66
C ALA A 165 -41.63 3.24 -9.18
N GLY A 166 -41.82 3.08 -7.86
CA GLY A 166 -42.88 2.25 -7.28
C GLY A 166 -42.58 0.74 -7.25
N GLY A 167 -41.32 0.36 -7.50
CA GLY A 167 -40.83 -1.02 -7.40
C GLY A 167 -40.31 -1.39 -6.00
N ASP A 168 -39.93 -2.66 -5.82
CA ASP A 168 -39.36 -3.15 -4.56
C ASP A 168 -37.85 -2.82 -4.44
N PRO A 169 -37.43 -2.02 -3.44
CA PRO A 169 -36.00 -1.72 -3.22
C PRO A 169 -35.21 -2.88 -2.59
N LYS A 170 -35.87 -3.82 -1.92
CA LYS A 170 -35.22 -4.85 -1.09
C LYS A 170 -34.17 -5.69 -1.82
N PRO A 171 -34.37 -6.11 -3.09
CA PRO A 171 -33.37 -6.91 -3.80
C PRO A 171 -32.06 -6.15 -4.05
N ALA A 172 -32.12 -4.82 -4.24
CA ALA A 172 -30.93 -3.99 -4.42
C ALA A 172 -30.22 -3.74 -3.08
N GLU A 173 -30.97 -3.50 -1.99
CA GLU A 173 -30.41 -3.35 -0.65
C GLU A 173 -29.71 -4.62 -0.16
N ALA A 174 -30.32 -5.79 -0.39
CA ALA A 174 -29.74 -7.08 -0.04
C ALA A 174 -28.42 -7.34 -0.78
N ARG A 175 -28.37 -7.04 -2.09
CA ARG A 175 -27.13 -7.15 -2.89
C ARG A 175 -26.05 -6.18 -2.38
N ALA A 176 -26.42 -4.94 -2.06
CA ALA A 176 -25.50 -3.96 -1.49
C ALA A 176 -24.90 -4.46 -0.17
N ALA A 177 -25.74 -4.97 0.75
CA ALA A 177 -25.29 -5.50 2.04
C ALA A 177 -24.39 -6.73 1.87
N ALA A 178 -24.76 -7.67 0.99
CA ALA A 178 -23.97 -8.87 0.70
C ALA A 178 -22.58 -8.57 0.10
N TRP A 179 -22.44 -7.43 -0.59
CA TRP A 179 -21.16 -6.99 -1.15
C TRP A 179 -20.15 -6.54 -0.08
N VAL A 180 -20.61 -5.98 1.04
CA VAL A 180 -19.76 -5.37 2.08
C VAL A 180 -19.08 -6.44 2.95
N LEU A 181 -19.82 -7.48 3.33
CA LEU A 181 -19.38 -8.48 4.31
C LEU A 181 -18.08 -9.22 3.94
N PRO A 182 -17.92 -9.79 2.74
CA PRO A 182 -16.66 -10.47 2.38
C PRO A 182 -15.46 -9.52 2.33
N ARG A 183 -15.68 -8.23 2.05
CA ARG A 183 -14.62 -7.21 2.04
C ARG A 183 -14.20 -6.82 3.45
N LEU A 184 -15.15 -6.69 4.36
CA LEU A 184 -14.85 -6.50 5.78
C LEU A 184 -14.10 -7.70 6.34
N ALA A 185 -14.51 -8.93 6.00
CA ALA A 185 -13.80 -10.14 6.40
C ALA A 185 -12.36 -10.17 5.83
N ALA A 186 -12.18 -9.82 4.56
CA ALA A 186 -10.86 -9.73 3.94
C ALA A 186 -9.97 -8.67 4.60
N LEU A 187 -10.50 -7.48 4.88
CA LEU A 187 -9.78 -6.40 5.57
C LEU A 187 -9.43 -6.79 7.02
N ALA A 188 -10.35 -7.42 7.74
CA ALA A 188 -10.12 -7.91 9.09
C ALA A 188 -9.05 -9.03 9.10
N GLY A 189 -9.13 -9.97 8.15
CA GLY A 189 -8.12 -11.03 7.99
C GLY A 189 -6.73 -10.48 7.65
N ALA A 190 -6.66 -9.49 6.74
CA ALA A 190 -5.41 -8.81 6.42
C ALA A 190 -4.85 -8.05 7.63
N GLY A 191 -5.70 -7.36 8.40
CA GLY A 191 -5.32 -6.68 9.63
C GLY A 191 -4.79 -7.64 10.70
N LEU A 192 -5.46 -8.79 10.88
CA LEU A 192 -5.01 -9.85 11.80
C LEU A 192 -3.66 -10.44 11.39
N ALA A 193 -3.48 -10.73 10.09
CA ALA A 193 -2.20 -11.23 9.57
C ALA A 193 -1.07 -10.21 9.80
N ALA A 194 -1.34 -8.92 9.56
CA ALA A 194 -0.38 -7.86 9.84
C ALA A 194 -0.03 -7.76 11.34
N ALA A 195 -1.03 -7.89 12.23
CA ALA A 195 -0.82 -7.90 13.67
C ALA A 195 0.02 -9.10 14.12
N VAL A 196 -0.24 -10.30 13.59
CA VAL A 196 0.55 -11.51 13.88
C VAL A 196 2.01 -11.32 13.44
N LEU A 197 2.24 -10.78 12.24
CA LEU A 197 3.59 -10.51 11.76
C LEU A 197 4.31 -9.46 12.61
N ALA A 198 3.61 -8.39 13.01
CA ALA A 198 4.18 -7.35 13.86
C ALA A 198 4.55 -7.88 15.24
N LEU A 199 3.66 -8.64 15.88
CA LEU A 199 3.91 -9.27 17.18
C LEU A 199 5.02 -10.31 17.10
N GLY A 200 5.05 -11.13 16.04
CA GLY A 200 6.12 -12.11 15.81
C GLY A 200 7.47 -11.45 15.58
N GLY A 201 7.53 -10.37 14.80
CA GLY A 201 8.74 -9.58 14.61
C GLY A 201 9.23 -8.92 15.90
N LEU A 202 8.32 -8.38 16.72
CA LEU A 202 8.66 -7.82 18.02
C LEU A 202 9.19 -8.89 18.99
N ALA A 203 8.53 -10.05 19.07
CA ALA A 203 8.98 -11.16 19.89
C ALA A 203 10.37 -11.67 19.47
N MET A 204 10.62 -11.77 18.16
CA MET A 204 11.94 -12.13 17.63
C MET A 204 12.99 -11.07 17.98
N ALA A 205 12.68 -9.78 17.87
CA ALA A 205 13.59 -8.71 18.24
C ALA A 205 13.95 -8.76 19.73
N ILE A 206 12.96 -8.97 20.62
CA ILE A 206 13.18 -9.14 22.06
C ILE A 206 14.04 -10.37 22.33
N PHE A 207 13.75 -11.50 21.67
CA PHE A 207 14.54 -12.72 21.81
C PHE A 207 16.00 -12.50 21.41
N LEU A 208 16.25 -11.88 20.25
CA LEU A 208 17.61 -11.59 19.78
C LEU A 208 18.35 -10.59 20.68
N ALA A 209 17.65 -9.65 21.31
CA ALA A 209 18.24 -8.72 22.27
C ALA A 209 18.54 -9.36 23.63
N ALA A 210 17.74 -10.33 24.06
CA ALA A 210 17.88 -11.01 25.35
C ALA A 210 18.88 -12.17 25.32
N VAL A 211 19.12 -12.77 24.15
CA VAL A 211 20.10 -13.84 23.98
C VAL A 211 21.50 -13.21 23.87
N PRO A 212 22.43 -13.48 24.79
CA PRO A 212 23.79 -12.99 24.70
C PRO A 212 24.43 -13.47 23.40
N ALA A 213 25.03 -12.56 22.64
CA ALA A 213 25.82 -12.90 21.47
C ALA A 213 26.94 -13.86 21.88
N ARG A 214 26.83 -15.12 21.47
CA ARG A 214 27.93 -16.08 21.61
C ARG A 214 28.87 -15.87 20.43
N PRO A 215 30.15 -15.50 20.66
CA PRO A 215 31.11 -15.35 19.58
C PRO A 215 31.31 -16.72 18.92
N HIS A 216 30.66 -16.94 17.79
CA HIS A 216 30.99 -18.03 16.89
C HIS A 216 31.95 -17.47 15.85
N ALA A 217 32.96 -18.25 15.46
CA ALA A 217 33.72 -17.90 14.26
C ALA A 217 32.71 -17.74 13.11
N PRO A 218 32.78 -16.64 12.33
CA PRO A 218 31.84 -16.42 11.25
C PRO A 218 31.89 -17.65 10.33
N PRO A 219 30.74 -18.27 10.02
CA PRO A 219 30.73 -19.37 9.06
C PRO A 219 31.34 -18.84 7.77
N ARG A 220 32.34 -19.54 7.25
CA ARG A 220 32.88 -19.25 5.92
C ARG A 220 31.80 -19.63 4.90
N PHE A 221 30.99 -18.64 4.52
CA PHE A 221 29.99 -18.81 3.48
C PHE A 221 30.69 -18.95 2.12
N ALA A 222 31.06 -20.18 1.76
CA ALA A 222 31.39 -20.53 0.39
C ALA A 222 30.08 -20.75 -0.38
N LEU A 223 29.32 -19.68 -0.62
CA LEU A 223 28.16 -19.75 -1.50
C LEU A 223 28.64 -19.89 -2.93
N SER A 224 28.18 -20.92 -3.63
CA SER A 224 28.32 -20.96 -5.09
C SER A 224 27.65 -19.73 -5.70
N GLY A 225 28.10 -19.28 -6.87
CA GLY A 225 27.48 -18.12 -7.56
C GLY A 225 25.95 -18.27 -7.71
N ARG A 226 25.48 -19.52 -7.88
CA ARG A 226 24.06 -19.90 -7.88
C ARG A 226 23.36 -19.63 -6.55
N ALA A 227 23.93 -20.10 -5.44
CA ALA A 227 23.36 -19.90 -4.10
C ALA A 227 23.34 -18.41 -3.72
N LEU A 228 24.39 -17.67 -4.07
CA LEU A 228 24.45 -16.22 -3.91
C LEU A 228 23.32 -15.52 -4.69
N LEU A 229 23.10 -15.90 -5.95
CA LEU A 229 22.07 -15.30 -6.79
C LEU A 229 20.66 -15.55 -6.26
N ILE A 230 20.37 -16.76 -5.76
CA ILE A 230 19.08 -17.09 -5.13
C ILE A 230 18.86 -16.24 -3.89
N VAL A 231 19.87 -16.14 -3.02
CA VAL A 231 19.79 -15.32 -1.80
C VAL A 231 19.56 -13.84 -2.15
N LEU A 232 20.30 -13.29 -3.11
CA LEU A 232 20.16 -11.90 -3.52
C LEU A 232 18.80 -11.60 -4.16
N LEU A 233 18.35 -12.42 -5.11
CA LEU A 233 17.04 -12.23 -5.76
C LEU A 233 15.88 -12.44 -4.79
N GLY A 234 15.97 -13.45 -3.91
CA GLY A 234 14.98 -13.70 -2.88
C GLY A 234 14.90 -12.57 -1.85
N TRP A 235 16.06 -12.07 -1.40
CA TRP A 235 16.14 -10.92 -0.51
C TRP A 235 15.53 -9.66 -1.16
N PHE A 236 15.87 -9.39 -2.42
CA PHE A 236 15.34 -8.24 -3.15
C PHE A 236 13.81 -8.31 -3.32
N LEU A 237 13.27 -9.47 -3.70
CA LEU A 237 11.81 -9.68 -3.81
C LEU A 237 11.12 -9.51 -2.45
N THR A 238 11.71 -10.04 -1.39
CA THR A 238 11.18 -9.91 -0.03
C THR A 238 11.17 -8.44 0.40
N HIS A 239 12.24 -7.69 0.10
CA HIS A 239 12.32 -6.26 0.39
C HIS A 239 11.27 -5.45 -0.38
N LEU A 240 11.07 -5.75 -1.67
CA LEU A 240 10.01 -5.13 -2.47
C LEU A 240 8.61 -5.44 -1.90
N ALA A 241 8.34 -6.70 -1.57
CA ALA A 241 7.07 -7.12 -1.00
C ALA A 241 6.80 -6.44 0.36
N ALA A 242 7.82 -6.37 1.21
CA ALA A 242 7.75 -5.65 2.48
C ALA A 242 7.40 -4.16 2.25
N GLY A 243 8.04 -3.51 1.27
CA GLY A 243 7.72 -2.13 0.89
C GLY A 243 6.26 -1.94 0.47
N TYR A 244 5.68 -2.86 -0.33
CA TYR A 244 4.27 -2.81 -0.71
C TYR A 244 3.33 -3.04 0.48
N VAL A 245 3.62 -4.02 1.34
CA VAL A 245 2.83 -4.31 2.54
C VAL A 245 2.86 -3.12 3.49
N THR A 246 4.04 -2.59 3.81
CA THR A 246 4.20 -1.41 4.67
C THR A 246 3.53 -0.18 4.05
N GLY A 247 3.68 0.05 2.75
CA GLY A 247 3.02 1.15 2.04
C GLY A 247 1.49 1.08 2.11
N THR A 248 0.94 -0.14 1.94
CA THR A 248 -0.51 -0.39 2.04
C THR A 248 -0.99 -0.24 3.48
N ALA A 249 -0.28 -0.79 4.45
CA ALA A 249 -0.60 -0.66 5.87
C ALA A 249 -0.58 0.82 6.32
N LEU A 250 0.44 1.59 5.89
CA LEU A 250 0.52 3.03 6.15
C LEU A 250 -0.52 3.85 5.37
N ALA A 251 -1.09 3.33 4.27
CA ALA A 251 -2.23 3.95 3.61
C ALA A 251 -3.52 3.80 4.43
N LEU A 252 -3.67 2.68 5.15
CA LEU A 252 -4.79 2.46 6.07
C LEU A 252 -4.66 3.27 7.38
N LEU A 253 -3.44 3.64 7.78
CA LEU A 253 -3.15 4.40 8.99
C LEU A 253 -2.37 5.70 8.69
N PRO A 254 -2.98 6.68 7.99
CA PRO A 254 -2.27 7.85 7.46
C PRO A 254 -1.70 8.77 8.54
N PHE A 255 -2.25 8.77 9.75
CA PHE A 255 -1.75 9.56 10.89
C PHE A 255 -0.44 9.02 11.47
N LEU A 256 -0.08 7.76 11.22
CA LEU A 256 1.20 7.19 11.64
C LEU A 256 2.35 7.59 10.71
N ARG A 257 2.07 7.94 9.45
CA ARG A 257 3.09 8.28 8.44
C ARG A 257 4.14 9.30 8.89
N PRO A 258 3.79 10.46 9.50
CA PRO A 258 4.78 11.46 9.89
C PRO A 258 5.75 10.98 10.98
N ALA A 259 5.35 10.01 11.81
CA ALA A 259 6.22 9.43 12.84
C ALA A 259 6.93 8.17 12.35
N ALA A 260 6.23 7.32 11.59
CA ALA A 260 6.73 6.04 11.11
C ALA A 260 7.92 6.22 10.17
N LEU A 261 7.87 7.14 9.20
CA LEU A 261 8.96 7.33 8.25
C LEU A 261 10.27 7.77 8.93
N PRO A 262 10.31 8.85 9.74
CA PRO A 262 11.52 9.23 10.45
C PRO A 262 12.04 8.13 11.38
N LEU A 263 11.14 7.45 12.10
CA LEU A 263 11.51 6.36 12.99
C LEU A 263 12.12 5.18 12.24
N THR A 264 11.54 4.77 11.11
CA THR A 264 12.09 3.70 10.28
C THR A 264 13.45 4.08 9.71
N TYR A 265 13.64 5.33 9.24
CA TYR A 265 14.96 5.80 8.80
C TYR A 265 15.99 5.80 9.93
N ALA A 266 15.60 6.26 11.12
CA ALA A 266 16.47 6.25 12.29
C ALA A 266 16.88 4.83 12.70
N LEU A 267 15.91 3.91 12.80
CA LEU A 267 16.16 2.50 13.11
C LEU A 267 17.04 1.83 12.04
N HIS A 268 16.78 2.11 10.76
CA HIS A 268 17.59 1.59 9.67
C HIS A 268 19.04 2.09 9.73
N ALA A 269 19.22 3.40 9.98
CA ALA A 269 20.55 3.98 10.15
C ALA A 269 21.28 3.41 11.37
N LEU A 270 20.60 3.26 12.50
CA LEU A 270 21.17 2.67 13.73
C LEU A 270 21.60 1.21 13.50
N LEU A 271 20.73 0.38 12.92
CA LEU A 271 21.04 -1.02 12.63
C LEU A 271 22.17 -1.16 11.61
N GLY A 272 22.13 -0.39 10.53
CA GLY A 272 23.18 -0.39 9.50
C GLY A 272 24.53 0.05 10.05
N THR A 273 24.54 1.11 10.87
CA THR A 273 25.77 1.61 11.51
C THR A 273 26.32 0.62 12.53
N ALA A 274 25.47 0.04 13.38
CA ALA A 274 25.88 -0.97 14.35
C ALA A 274 26.48 -2.21 13.67
N TYR A 275 25.94 -2.61 12.51
CA TYR A 275 26.45 -3.74 11.74
C TYR A 275 27.91 -3.57 11.30
N LEU A 276 28.34 -2.34 10.99
CA LEU A 276 29.73 -2.03 10.60
C LEU A 276 30.75 -2.42 11.68
N PHE A 277 30.32 -2.44 12.94
CA PHE A 277 31.16 -2.74 14.10
C PHE A 277 31.01 -4.19 14.60
N THR A 278 30.33 -5.04 13.83
CA THR A 278 30.23 -6.47 14.16
C THR A 278 31.55 -7.19 13.89
N GLN A 279 31.84 -8.21 14.70
CA GLN A 279 33.05 -9.02 14.53
C GLN A 279 33.08 -9.66 13.14
N GLU A 280 31.93 -10.08 12.63
CA GLU A 280 31.78 -10.71 11.32
C GLU A 280 32.14 -9.76 10.18
N ALA A 281 31.66 -8.51 10.21
CA ALA A 281 31.97 -7.51 9.18
C ALA A 281 33.46 -7.13 9.16
N VAL A 282 34.08 -7.03 10.34
CA VAL A 282 35.50 -6.68 10.50
C VAL A 282 36.41 -7.86 10.12
N THR A 283 36.16 -9.05 10.67
CA THR A 283 37.05 -10.21 10.48
C THR A 283 36.95 -10.85 9.10
N SER A 284 35.84 -10.65 8.39
CA SER A 284 35.70 -11.08 6.99
C SER A 284 36.41 -10.18 5.98
N GLY A 285 36.86 -8.99 6.41
CA GLY A 285 37.42 -7.98 5.50
C GLY A 285 36.36 -7.27 4.64
N ALA A 286 35.07 -7.45 4.93
CA ALA A 286 33.99 -6.72 4.25
C ALA A 286 34.10 -5.20 4.47
N ILE A 287 34.62 -4.80 5.63
CA ILE A 287 34.97 -3.41 5.93
C ILE A 287 36.49 -3.31 5.96
N ILE A 288 37.08 -2.53 5.05
CA ILE A 288 38.53 -2.36 4.99
C ILE A 288 39.08 -1.58 6.20
N PRO A 289 40.33 -1.79 6.64
CA PRO A 289 40.87 -1.18 7.86
C PRO A 289 40.74 0.34 7.93
N GLU A 290 40.97 1.03 6.81
CA GLU A 290 40.84 2.49 6.75
C GLU A 290 39.41 2.95 7.05
N PHE A 291 38.41 2.25 6.50
CA PHE A 291 37.01 2.57 6.77
C PHE A 291 36.66 2.35 8.25
N GLN A 292 37.20 1.29 8.86
CA GLN A 292 37.00 1.02 10.29
C GLN A 292 37.55 2.15 11.15
N HIS A 293 38.76 2.63 10.82
CA HIS A 293 39.40 3.75 11.50
C HIS A 293 38.54 5.02 11.40
N GLN A 294 38.15 5.39 10.17
CA GLN A 294 37.28 6.54 9.93
C GLN A 294 35.93 6.43 10.67
N ALA A 295 35.35 5.22 10.72
CA ALA A 295 34.08 4.99 11.42
C ALA A 295 34.22 5.13 12.95
N LEU A 296 35.34 4.70 13.54
CA LEU A 296 35.63 4.83 14.97
C LEU A 296 35.97 6.27 15.36
N GLU A 297 36.67 7.02 14.50
CA GLU A 297 37.03 8.42 14.75
C GLU A 297 35.92 9.42 14.41
N CYS A 298 34.89 8.99 13.68
CA CYS A 298 33.82 9.86 13.19
C CYS A 298 33.03 10.51 14.33
N ALA A 299 33.41 11.73 14.69
CA ALA A 299 32.69 12.55 15.68
C ALA A 299 31.52 13.33 15.08
N ARG A 300 31.52 13.56 13.76
CA ARG A 300 30.52 14.38 13.05
C ARG A 300 30.24 13.84 11.65
N THR A 301 29.01 14.04 11.20
CA THR A 301 28.60 13.75 9.81
C THR A 301 28.17 15.03 9.11
N ILE A 302 28.36 15.06 7.79
CA ILE A 302 27.89 16.13 6.91
C ILE A 302 26.98 15.57 5.83
N LEU A 303 26.23 16.47 5.19
CA LEU A 303 25.40 16.14 4.04
C LEU A 303 26.15 16.55 2.78
N LEU A 304 26.57 15.57 1.98
CA LEU A 304 27.21 15.77 0.69
C LEU A 304 26.14 15.78 -0.40
N GLU A 305 25.97 16.90 -1.08
CA GLU A 305 25.05 17.02 -2.21
C GLU A 305 25.80 16.76 -3.53
N SER A 306 25.49 15.65 -4.19
CA SER A 306 26.07 15.30 -5.50
C SER A 306 25.25 15.84 -6.68
N GLY A 307 24.06 16.40 -6.41
CA GLY A 307 23.19 17.07 -7.37
C GLY A 307 21.81 17.39 -6.77
N PRO A 308 20.92 18.09 -7.51
CA PRO A 308 19.58 18.43 -7.02
C PRO A 308 18.82 17.18 -6.55
N GLY A 309 18.42 17.18 -5.28
CA GLY A 309 17.70 16.07 -4.64
C GLY A 309 18.55 14.83 -4.33
N HIS A 310 19.87 14.86 -4.56
CA HIS A 310 20.79 13.76 -4.28
C HIS A 310 21.75 14.17 -3.17
N ALA A 311 21.36 13.87 -1.93
CA ALA A 311 22.11 14.18 -0.74
C ALA A 311 22.47 12.90 0.01
N THR A 312 23.74 12.72 0.34
CA THR A 312 24.24 11.57 1.09
C THR A 312 24.87 12.05 2.39
N ARG A 313 24.51 11.43 3.51
CA ARG A 313 25.16 11.73 4.81
C ARG A 313 26.41 10.86 4.95
N CYS A 314 27.57 11.47 5.18
CA CYS A 314 28.85 10.78 5.33
C CYS A 314 29.66 11.35 6.51
N ALA A 315 30.70 10.61 6.93
CA ALA A 315 31.68 11.12 7.87
C ALA A 315 32.45 12.30 7.26
N VAL A 316 32.85 13.25 8.10
CA VAL A 316 33.74 14.34 7.66
C VAL A 316 35.11 13.75 7.35
N SER A 317 35.50 13.77 6.08
CA SER A 317 36.78 13.28 5.59
C SER A 317 37.27 14.19 4.45
N PRO A 318 38.54 14.13 4.02
CA PRO A 318 39.05 14.98 2.94
C PRO A 318 38.32 14.85 1.59
N PHE A 319 37.55 13.77 1.40
CA PHE A 319 36.71 13.58 0.22
C PHE A 319 35.40 14.39 0.26
N ALA A 320 34.92 14.74 1.46
CA ALA A 320 33.57 15.23 1.72
C ALA A 320 33.51 16.72 2.05
#